data_AF-M6ZPG3-F1
#
_entry.id   AF-M6ZPG3-F1
#
_cell.length_a   1.000
_cell.length_b   1.000
_cell.length_c   1.000
_cell.angle_alpha   90.00
_cell.angle_beta   90.00
_cell.angle_gamma   90.00
#
_symmetry.space_group_name_H-M   'P 1'
#
loop_
_entity.id
_entity.type
_entity.pdbx_description
1 polymer ?
#
loop_
_entity_poly.entity_id
_entity_poly.type
_entity_poly.pdbx_seq_one_letter_code
_entity_poly.pdbx_strand_id
1 'polypeptide(L)'
;MFVHLTLVPTITAAGEAKTKPTQHSVKELLGLGIQPDILVCRVSQPMTKEMKNKLSLFVNVKEENVISASDISTSIYEIPKMYKEEKLDEVVLKTMGMELRESNFSEWDKMVKGLLTTKQTVQIAVVGKYISLQDAYRSIYESLSHGGIAHDTKVEFIKVDPENLNKDSYVEILKKYTVF
;
A
#
# COMPACT_ATOMS: atom_id res chain seq x y z
N MET A 1 13.73 -1.78 18.75
CA MET A 1 12.48 -2.32 18.19
C MET A 1 12.75 -2.81 16.77
N PHE A 2 12.38 -4.04 16.47
CA PHE A 2 12.46 -4.64 15.14
C PHE A 2 11.05 -4.96 14.61
N VAL A 3 10.75 -4.45 13.42
CA VAL A 3 9.52 -4.76 12.67
C VAL A 3 9.93 -5.63 11.48
N HIS A 4 9.46 -6.86 11.44
CA HIS A 4 9.78 -7.79 10.36
C HIS A 4 8.61 -7.94 9.40
N LEU A 5 8.83 -7.63 8.13
CA LEU A 5 7.83 -7.74 7.07
C LEU A 5 8.03 -9.04 6.30
N THR A 6 7.00 -9.87 6.21
CA THR A 6 7.03 -11.12 5.44
C THR A 6 5.87 -11.19 4.46
N LEU A 7 6.01 -12.04 3.44
CA LEU A 7 4.93 -12.41 2.54
C LEU A 7 4.29 -13.73 3.02
N VAL A 8 2.96 -13.76 3.14
CA VAL A 8 2.16 -14.96 3.35
C VAL A 8 1.38 -15.22 2.05
N PRO A 9 1.91 -16.07 1.16
CA PRO A 9 1.28 -16.29 -0.14
C PRO A 9 0.00 -17.12 -0.01
N THR A 10 -0.99 -16.78 -0.84
CA THR A 10 -2.19 -17.61 -1.05
C THR A 10 -2.02 -18.44 -2.30
N ILE A 11 -2.18 -19.77 -2.20
CA ILE A 11 -2.12 -20.64 -3.37
C ILE A 11 -3.50 -20.68 -4.01
N THR A 12 -3.63 -20.10 -5.21
CA THR A 12 -4.91 -19.89 -5.92
C THR A 12 -5.72 -21.18 -6.09
N ALA A 13 -5.07 -22.32 -6.30
CA ALA A 13 -5.72 -23.62 -6.46
C ALA A 13 -6.37 -24.16 -5.17
N ALA A 14 -5.88 -23.73 -3.99
CA ALA A 14 -6.35 -24.21 -2.69
C ALA A 14 -7.11 -23.14 -1.88
N GLY A 15 -7.03 -21.87 -2.28
CA GLY A 15 -7.61 -20.74 -1.54
C GLY A 15 -6.98 -20.51 -0.15
N GLU A 16 -5.95 -21.26 0.21
CA GLU A 16 -5.38 -21.30 1.54
C GLU A 16 -4.07 -20.50 1.60
N ALA A 17 -4.00 -19.56 2.55
CA ALA A 17 -2.79 -18.80 2.84
C ALA A 17 -1.75 -19.66 3.58
N LYS A 18 -0.51 -19.64 3.10
CA LYS A 18 0.58 -20.49 3.62
C LYS A 18 1.53 -19.69 4.50
N THR A 19 1.53 -19.99 5.79
CA THR A 19 2.35 -19.32 6.81
C THR A 19 3.79 -19.82 6.89
N LYS A 20 4.11 -20.97 6.27
CA LYS A 20 5.42 -21.61 6.33
C LYS A 20 6.58 -20.72 5.83
N PRO A 21 6.48 -19.97 4.71
CA PRO A 21 7.54 -19.04 4.31
C PRO A 21 7.84 -17.97 5.36
N THR A 22 6.81 -17.45 6.04
CA THR A 22 6.98 -16.49 7.14
C THR A 22 7.71 -17.11 8.33
N GLN A 23 7.37 -18.35 8.72
CA GLN A 23 8.07 -19.07 9.79
C GLN A 23 9.56 -19.27 9.47
N HIS A 24 9.90 -19.63 8.24
CA HIS A 24 11.30 -19.77 7.80
C HIS A 24 12.04 -18.44 7.83
N SER A 25 11.42 -17.37 7.32
CA SER A 25 12.01 -16.02 7.33
C SER A 25 12.32 -15.53 8.74
N VAL A 26 11.40 -15.74 9.70
CA VAL A 26 11.68 -15.38 11.10
C VAL A 26 12.76 -16.27 11.72
N LYS A 27 12.78 -17.58 11.41
CA LYS A 27 13.84 -18.46 11.89
C LYS A 27 15.23 -18.01 11.42
N GLU A 28 15.35 -17.56 10.18
CA GLU A 28 16.60 -16.99 9.66
C GLU A 28 16.98 -15.70 10.40
N LEU A 29 16.02 -14.79 10.61
CA LEU A 29 16.22 -13.56 11.39
C LEU A 29 16.70 -13.85 12.83
N LEU A 30 16.08 -14.82 13.50
CA LEU A 30 16.49 -15.29 14.82
C LEU A 30 17.88 -15.93 14.81
N GLY A 31 18.23 -16.64 13.74
CA GLY A 31 19.58 -17.20 13.54
C GLY A 31 20.68 -16.14 13.46
N LEU A 32 20.33 -14.91 13.07
CA LEU A 32 21.21 -13.74 13.11
C LEU A 32 21.22 -13.05 14.49
N GLY A 33 20.49 -13.57 15.47
CA GLY A 33 20.36 -12.99 16.81
C GLY A 33 19.34 -11.85 16.92
N ILE A 34 18.48 -11.66 15.92
CA ILE A 34 17.48 -10.59 15.89
C ILE A 34 16.11 -11.16 16.24
N GLN A 35 15.58 -10.81 17.41
CA GLN A 35 14.20 -11.11 17.80
C GLN A 35 13.29 -9.99 17.28
N PRO A 36 12.31 -10.28 16.41
CA PRO A 36 11.33 -9.29 16.01
C PRO A 36 10.40 -8.96 17.18
N ASP A 37 10.05 -7.68 17.33
CA ASP A 37 9.01 -7.23 18.26
C ASP A 37 7.62 -7.26 17.60
N ILE A 38 7.57 -6.99 16.29
CA ILE A 38 6.35 -6.93 15.48
C ILE A 38 6.58 -7.74 14.21
N LEU A 39 5.60 -8.58 13.88
CA LEU A 39 5.55 -9.32 12.62
C LEU A 39 4.45 -8.72 11.74
N VAL A 40 4.82 -8.14 10.61
CA VAL A 40 3.88 -7.63 9.61
C VAL A 40 3.81 -8.65 8.47
N CYS A 41 2.62 -9.18 8.21
CA CYS A 41 2.40 -10.16 7.16
C CYS A 41 1.66 -9.52 5.98
N ARG A 42 2.33 -9.38 4.83
CA ARG A 42 1.68 -9.09 3.55
C ARG A 42 0.83 -10.28 3.14
N VAL A 43 -0.46 -10.06 3.01
CA VAL A 43 -1.47 -11.09 2.71
C VAL A 43 -2.45 -10.55 1.67
N SER A 44 -3.04 -11.42 0.86
CA SER A 44 -4.06 -10.99 -0.10
C SER A 44 -5.39 -10.63 0.57
N GLN A 45 -5.70 -11.27 1.70
CA GLN A 45 -6.92 -11.08 2.48
C GLN A 45 -6.59 -11.02 3.97
N PRO A 46 -7.40 -10.35 4.81
CA PRO A 46 -7.16 -10.26 6.24
C PRO A 46 -6.95 -11.63 6.89
N MET A 47 -5.92 -11.76 7.73
CA MET A 47 -5.65 -13.00 8.44
C MET A 47 -6.72 -13.31 9.49
N THR A 48 -7.12 -14.58 9.59
CA THR A 48 -7.97 -15.03 10.68
C THR A 48 -7.23 -14.98 12.02
N LYS A 49 -7.99 -14.89 13.13
CA LYS A 49 -7.44 -14.96 14.49
C LYS A 49 -6.62 -16.23 14.72
N GLU A 50 -7.10 -17.37 14.20
CA GLU A 50 -6.39 -18.65 14.27
C GLU A 50 -5.02 -18.58 13.59
N MET A 51 -4.93 -17.96 12.41
CA MET A 51 -3.68 -17.79 11.68
C MET A 51 -2.69 -16.91 12.44
N LYS A 52 -3.16 -15.78 13.01
CA LYS A 52 -2.34 -14.88 13.84
C LYS A 52 -1.81 -15.61 15.07
N ASN A 53 -2.65 -16.35 15.78
CA ASN A 53 -2.26 -17.15 16.95
C ASN A 53 -1.22 -18.23 16.59
N LYS A 54 -1.44 -18.94 15.47
CA LYS A 54 -0.47 -19.92 14.99
C LYS A 54 0.89 -19.27 14.71
N LEU A 55 0.91 -18.16 14.00
CA LEU A 55 2.15 -17.41 13.72
C LEU A 55 2.82 -16.92 15.01
N SER A 56 2.07 -16.34 15.94
CA SER A 56 2.59 -15.82 17.20
C SER A 56 3.33 -16.88 18.00
N LEU A 57 2.81 -18.12 18.04
CA LEU A 57 3.46 -19.26 18.68
C LEU A 57 4.76 -19.69 18.00
N PHE A 58 4.78 -19.75 16.66
CA PHE A 58 5.97 -20.19 15.92
C PHE A 58 7.12 -19.18 15.96
N VAL A 59 6.80 -17.89 16.03
CA VAL A 59 7.79 -16.80 15.93
C VAL A 59 8.10 -16.16 17.28
N ASN A 60 7.44 -16.62 18.35
CA ASN A 60 7.57 -16.12 19.71
C ASN A 60 7.33 -14.60 19.83
N VAL A 61 6.27 -14.12 19.17
CA VAL A 61 5.81 -12.73 19.21
C VAL A 61 4.40 -12.73 19.79
N LYS A 62 3.97 -11.70 20.51
CA LYS A 62 2.59 -11.65 21.02
C LYS A 62 1.60 -11.63 19.86
N GLU A 63 0.44 -12.25 20.05
CA GLU A 63 -0.57 -12.30 18.99
C GLU A 63 -1.01 -10.90 18.52
N GLU A 64 -1.13 -9.95 19.45
CA GLU A 64 -1.43 -8.54 19.17
C GLU A 64 -0.35 -7.84 18.33
N ASN A 65 0.86 -8.39 18.28
CA ASN A 65 1.98 -7.87 17.49
C ASN A 65 2.11 -8.57 16.11
N VAL A 66 1.17 -9.46 15.75
CA VAL A 66 1.09 -10.08 14.42
C VAL A 66 0.07 -9.31 13.57
N ILE A 67 0.57 -8.47 12.68
CA ILE A 67 -0.17 -7.46 11.93
C ILE A 67 -0.48 -7.96 10.53
N SER A 68 -1.76 -7.91 10.14
CA SER A 68 -2.24 -8.26 8.82
C SER A 68 -2.17 -7.06 7.87
N ALA A 69 -1.15 -7.03 7.02
CA ALA A 69 -1.03 -6.03 5.95
C ALA A 69 -1.72 -6.54 4.68
N SER A 70 -3.05 -6.52 4.68
CA SER A 70 -3.84 -7.01 3.54
C SER A 70 -3.74 -6.12 2.31
N ASP A 71 -3.96 -6.71 1.14
CA ASP A 71 -4.06 -5.95 -0.10
C ASP A 71 -5.25 -4.99 -0.07
N ILE A 72 -5.04 -3.80 -0.62
CA ILE A 72 -6.07 -2.78 -0.85
C ILE A 72 -6.20 -2.63 -2.36
N SER A 73 -7.43 -2.75 -2.86
CA SER A 73 -7.73 -2.73 -4.30
C SER A 73 -7.95 -1.33 -4.87
N THR A 74 -8.16 -0.35 -4.01
CA THR A 74 -8.62 0.99 -4.36
C THR A 74 -7.50 2.02 -4.36
N SER A 75 -6.90 2.33 -3.20
CA SER A 75 -5.87 3.35 -3.09
C SER A 75 -4.83 3.07 -2.01
N ILE A 76 -3.57 3.46 -2.27
CA ILE A 76 -2.49 3.37 -1.27
C ILE A 76 -2.75 4.24 -0.04
N TYR A 77 -3.58 5.29 -0.16
CA TYR A 77 -3.93 6.18 0.95
C TYR A 77 -4.82 5.51 2.00
N GLU A 78 -5.36 4.32 1.74
CA GLU A 78 -6.11 3.55 2.74
C GLU A 78 -5.21 2.73 3.66
N ILE A 79 -3.94 2.51 3.28
CA ILE A 79 -2.97 1.69 4.04
C ILE A 79 -2.82 2.16 5.49
N PRO A 80 -2.67 3.47 5.81
CA PRO A 80 -2.56 3.93 7.20
C PRO A 80 -3.78 3.57 8.05
N LYS A 81 -4.99 3.58 7.47
CA LYS A 81 -6.22 3.22 8.16
C LYS A 81 -6.28 1.73 8.46
N MET A 82 -5.93 0.89 7.49
CA MET A 82 -5.81 -0.56 7.70
C MET A 82 -4.82 -0.87 8.83
N TYR A 83 -3.66 -0.20 8.87
CA TYR A 83 -2.70 -0.40 9.97
C TYR A 83 -3.21 0.08 11.33
N LYS A 84 -3.99 1.16 11.36
CA LYS A 84 -4.65 1.62 12.59
C LYS A 84 -5.70 0.63 13.07
N GLU A 85 -6.49 0.05 12.16
CA GLU A 85 -7.49 -0.99 12.50
C GLU A 85 -6.82 -2.27 13.03
N GLU A 86 -5.64 -2.59 12.51
CA GLU A 86 -4.75 -3.65 13.02
C GLU A 86 -3.94 -3.25 14.26
N LYS A 87 -4.11 -2.03 14.77
CA LYS A 87 -3.46 -1.49 15.98
C LYS A 87 -1.94 -1.45 15.93
N LEU A 88 -1.36 -1.34 14.74
CA LEU A 88 0.09 -1.31 14.57
C LEU A 88 0.72 -0.13 15.33
N ASP A 89 0.10 1.04 15.30
CA ASP A 89 0.54 2.24 16.02
C ASP A 89 0.53 2.04 17.54
N GLU A 90 -0.53 1.46 18.09
CA GLU A 90 -0.62 1.13 19.52
C GLU A 90 0.50 0.16 19.94
N VAL A 91 0.75 -0.88 19.13
CA VAL A 91 1.80 -1.88 19.39
C VAL A 91 3.19 -1.22 19.36
N VAL A 92 3.45 -0.35 18.39
CA VAL A 92 4.72 0.39 18.29
C VAL A 92 4.92 1.27 19.53
N LEU A 93 3.93 2.09 19.90
CA LEU A 93 4.01 2.99 21.05
C LEU A 93 4.25 2.22 22.35
N LYS A 94 3.49 1.13 22.57
CA LYS A 94 3.66 0.24 23.73
C LYS A 94 5.06 -0.38 23.77
N THR A 95 5.57 -0.84 22.63
CA THR A 95 6.91 -1.47 22.53
C THR A 95 8.02 -0.46 22.81
N MET A 96 7.82 0.81 22.43
CA MET A 96 8.77 1.89 22.68
C MET A 96 8.62 2.54 24.06
N GLY A 97 7.66 2.09 24.89
CA GLY A 97 7.40 2.69 26.20
C GLY A 97 6.83 4.12 26.12
N MET A 98 6.16 4.44 25.01
CA MET A 98 5.56 5.76 24.77
C MET A 98 4.09 5.79 25.21
N GLU A 99 3.62 6.99 25.55
CA GLU A 99 2.22 7.23 25.87
C GLU A 99 1.32 6.96 24.65
N LEU A 100 0.25 6.20 24.87
CA LEU A 100 -0.79 6.01 23.86
C LEU A 100 -1.62 7.30 23.75
N ARG A 101 -1.68 7.85 22.54
CA ARG A 101 -2.50 9.01 22.21
C ARG A 101 -3.42 8.67 21.05
N GLU A 102 -4.64 9.19 21.07
CA GLU A 102 -5.56 8.97 19.98
C GLU A 102 -5.09 9.71 18.72
N SER A 103 -4.89 8.95 17.64
CA SER A 103 -4.55 9.50 16.32
C SER A 103 -5.78 10.13 15.67
N ASN A 104 -5.74 11.45 15.44
CA ASN A 104 -6.77 12.17 14.68
C ASN A 104 -6.60 11.89 13.18
N PHE A 105 -7.53 11.13 12.60
CA PHE A 105 -7.55 10.77 11.18
C PHE A 105 -8.51 11.62 10.34
N SER A 106 -9.17 12.63 10.91
CA SER A 106 -10.27 13.36 10.24
C SER A 106 -9.89 13.94 8.88
N GLU A 107 -8.73 14.59 8.75
CA GLU A 107 -8.25 15.14 7.48
C GLU A 107 -7.90 14.04 6.47
N TRP A 108 -7.29 12.95 6.95
CA TRP A 108 -6.92 11.81 6.13
C TRP A 108 -8.16 11.07 5.60
N ASP A 109 -9.14 10.81 6.46
CA ASP A 109 -10.42 10.21 6.09
C ASP A 109 -11.16 11.07 5.08
N LYS A 110 -11.13 12.41 5.23
CA LYS A 110 -11.73 13.34 4.27
C LYS A 110 -11.04 13.25 2.91
N MET A 111 -9.71 13.22 2.89
CA MET A 111 -8.90 13.09 1.67
C MET A 111 -9.21 11.79 0.92
N VAL A 112 -9.12 10.66 1.62
CA VAL A 112 -9.41 9.33 1.06
C VAL A 112 -10.84 9.25 0.56
N LYS A 113 -11.82 9.76 1.33
CA LYS A 113 -13.22 9.80 0.90
C LYS A 113 -13.40 10.61 -0.38
N GLY A 114 -12.80 11.80 -0.48
CA GLY A 114 -12.84 12.62 -1.69
C GLY A 114 -12.28 11.86 -2.90
N LEU A 115 -11.10 11.26 -2.74
CA LEU A 115 -10.45 10.46 -3.78
C LEU A 115 -11.34 9.31 -4.28
N LEU A 116 -12.00 8.59 -3.38
CA LEU A 116 -12.79 7.41 -3.72
C LEU A 116 -14.21 7.73 -4.22
N THR A 117 -14.75 8.91 -3.91
CA THR A 117 -16.16 9.25 -4.20
C THR A 117 -16.35 10.38 -5.20
N THR A 118 -15.28 11.07 -5.60
CA THR A 118 -15.37 12.11 -6.63
C THR A 118 -15.98 11.56 -7.92
N LYS A 119 -16.84 12.38 -8.53
CA LYS A 119 -17.46 12.12 -9.84
C LYS A 119 -16.81 12.92 -10.96
N GLN A 120 -15.91 13.85 -10.61
CA GLN A 120 -15.20 14.66 -11.58
C GLN A 120 -13.94 13.93 -12.00
N THR A 121 -13.66 13.91 -13.29
CA THR A 121 -12.46 13.28 -13.83
C THR A 121 -11.79 14.24 -14.81
N VAL A 122 -10.47 14.34 -14.72
CA VAL A 122 -9.63 14.99 -15.73
C VAL A 122 -8.65 13.97 -16.29
N GLN A 123 -8.51 13.98 -17.61
CA GLN A 123 -7.54 13.15 -18.30
C GLN A 123 -6.28 13.96 -18.56
N ILE A 124 -5.15 13.45 -18.04
CA ILE A 124 -3.83 14.07 -18.20
C ILE A 124 -2.93 13.12 -18.99
N ALA A 125 -2.50 13.56 -20.16
CA ALA A 125 -1.50 12.86 -20.94
C ALA A 125 -0.11 13.12 -20.36
N VAL A 126 0.61 12.04 -20.04
CA VAL A 126 2.00 12.09 -19.56
C VAL A 126 2.89 11.49 -20.65
N VAL A 127 3.72 12.33 -21.25
CA VAL A 127 4.62 11.92 -22.35
C VAL A 127 5.98 11.55 -21.79
N GLY A 128 6.40 10.29 -21.97
CA GLY A 128 7.62 9.80 -21.34
C GLY A 128 8.31 8.68 -22.11
N LYS A 129 9.65 8.74 -22.19
CA LYS A 129 10.47 7.74 -22.90
C LYS A 129 10.40 6.34 -22.29
N TYR A 130 10.14 6.23 -20.99
CA TYR A 130 10.05 4.96 -20.28
C TYR A 130 8.65 4.74 -19.71
N ILE A 131 7.61 5.11 -20.45
CA ILE A 131 6.23 5.11 -19.94
C ILE A 131 5.72 3.72 -19.55
N SER A 132 6.34 2.66 -20.08
CA SER A 132 6.10 1.26 -19.71
C SER A 132 6.60 0.91 -18.31
N LEU A 133 7.60 1.62 -17.80
CA LEU A 133 8.13 1.45 -16.44
C LEU A 133 7.36 2.38 -15.49
N GLN A 134 6.31 1.85 -14.85
CA GLN A 134 5.41 2.65 -14.00
C GLN A 134 6.13 3.43 -12.89
N ASP A 135 7.21 2.86 -12.34
CA ASP A 135 7.94 3.44 -11.22
C ASP A 135 8.75 4.69 -11.60
N ALA A 136 9.18 4.81 -12.87
CA ALA A 136 9.98 5.96 -13.32
C ALA A 136 9.23 7.30 -13.20
N TYR A 137 7.91 7.26 -13.18
CA TYR A 137 7.04 8.45 -13.15
C TYR A 137 6.17 8.50 -11.90
N ARG A 138 6.42 7.65 -10.88
CA ARG A 138 5.54 7.54 -9.71
C ARG A 138 5.32 8.88 -9.02
N SER A 139 6.38 9.64 -8.74
CA SER A 139 6.27 10.95 -8.09
C SER A 139 5.48 11.98 -8.91
N ILE A 140 5.53 11.90 -10.24
CA ILE A 140 4.74 12.76 -11.14
C ILE A 140 3.26 12.40 -11.02
N TYR A 141 2.93 11.11 -11.10
CA TYR A 141 1.55 10.63 -10.94
C TYR A 141 0.98 10.98 -9.57
N GLU A 142 1.76 10.86 -8.48
CA GLU A 142 1.28 11.22 -7.15
C GLU A 142 1.07 12.73 -7.00
N SER A 143 1.98 13.56 -7.52
CA SER A 143 1.86 15.02 -7.45
C SER A 143 0.61 15.50 -8.20
N LEU A 144 0.35 14.95 -9.38
CA LEU A 144 -0.86 15.26 -10.14
C LEU A 144 -2.12 14.74 -9.44
N SER A 145 -2.08 13.53 -8.87
CA SER A 145 -3.19 12.97 -8.10
C SER A 145 -3.53 13.83 -6.88
N HIS A 146 -2.52 14.35 -6.15
CA HIS A 146 -2.70 15.32 -5.07
C HIS A 146 -3.35 16.62 -5.55
N GLY A 147 -2.95 17.12 -6.72
CA GLY A 147 -3.59 18.27 -7.37
C GLY A 147 -5.08 18.02 -7.65
N GLY A 148 -5.41 16.81 -8.11
CA GLY A 148 -6.78 16.35 -8.31
C GLY A 148 -7.57 16.28 -7.00
N ILE A 149 -6.99 15.67 -5.95
CA ILE A 149 -7.60 15.59 -4.61
C ILE A 149 -7.96 16.99 -4.09
N ALA A 150 -7.07 17.98 -4.24
CA ALA A 150 -7.31 19.36 -3.81
C ALA A 150 -8.50 20.03 -4.54
N HIS A 151 -8.85 19.53 -5.73
CA HIS A 151 -9.97 20.03 -6.56
C HIS A 151 -11.16 19.04 -6.60
N ASP A 152 -11.22 18.07 -5.69
CA ASP A 152 -12.25 17.01 -5.68
C ASP A 152 -12.42 16.36 -7.07
N THR A 153 -11.31 16.05 -7.74
CA THR A 153 -11.26 15.55 -9.12
C THR A 153 -10.29 14.37 -9.24
N LYS A 154 -10.74 13.28 -9.86
CA LYS A 154 -9.90 12.13 -10.19
C LYS A 154 -9.01 12.46 -11.39
N VAL A 155 -7.71 12.21 -11.26
CA VAL A 155 -6.79 12.29 -12.39
C VAL A 155 -6.67 10.92 -13.05
N GLU A 156 -6.96 10.87 -14.35
CA GLU A 156 -6.72 9.69 -15.18
C GLU A 156 -5.51 9.92 -16.08
N PHE A 157 -4.49 9.08 -15.93
CA PHE A 157 -3.23 9.21 -16.66
C PHE A 157 -3.29 8.50 -18.00
N ILE A 158 -3.14 9.27 -19.08
CA ILE A 158 -2.95 8.74 -20.42
C ILE A 158 -1.45 8.64 -20.67
N LYS A 159 -0.93 7.42 -20.67
CA LYS A 159 0.48 7.12 -20.87
C LYS A 159 0.83 7.21 -22.35
N VAL A 160 1.68 8.16 -22.71
CA VAL A 160 2.08 8.40 -24.10
C VAL A 160 3.57 8.14 -24.27
N ASP A 161 3.90 7.18 -25.11
CA ASP A 161 5.27 7.00 -25.57
C ASP A 161 5.56 8.01 -26.68
N PRO A 162 6.60 8.86 -26.54
CA PRO A 162 6.96 9.82 -27.58
C PRO A 162 7.30 9.17 -28.93
N GLU A 163 7.74 7.91 -28.97
CA GLU A 163 8.01 7.21 -30.24
C GLU A 163 6.74 6.95 -31.06
N ASN A 164 5.57 6.93 -30.41
CA ASN A 164 4.27 6.79 -31.07
C ASN A 164 3.70 8.12 -31.57
N LEU A 165 4.37 9.25 -31.30
CA LEU A 165 3.96 10.56 -31.76
C LEU A 165 4.67 10.91 -33.08
N ASN A 166 3.90 11.32 -34.08
CA ASN A 166 4.42 11.88 -35.32
C ASN A 166 3.81 13.27 -35.58
N LYS A 167 4.32 13.98 -36.60
CA LYS A 167 3.90 15.36 -36.92
C LYS A 167 2.40 15.50 -37.21
N ASP A 168 1.75 14.44 -37.66
CA ASP A 168 0.33 14.45 -38.02
C ASP A 168 -0.55 13.96 -36.85
N SER A 169 -0.02 13.07 -36.00
CA SER A 169 -0.76 12.45 -34.88
C SER A 169 -0.67 13.22 -33.56
N TYR A 170 0.37 14.05 -33.35
CA TYR A 170 0.55 14.73 -32.05
C TYR A 170 -0.60 15.68 -31.73
N VAL A 171 -1.08 16.43 -32.73
CA VAL A 171 -2.21 17.37 -32.55
C VAL A 171 -3.47 16.60 -32.20
N GLU A 172 -3.71 15.47 -32.84
CA GLU A 172 -4.93 14.69 -32.65
C GLU A 172 -4.95 13.94 -31.31
N ILE A 173 -3.80 13.44 -30.86
CA ILE A 173 -3.65 12.72 -29.59
C ILE A 173 -3.66 13.69 -28.41
N LEU A 174 -2.93 14.81 -28.52
CA LEU A 174 -2.72 15.72 -27.39
C LEU A 174 -3.84 16.76 -27.20
N LYS A 175 -4.58 17.15 -28.26
CA LYS A 175 -5.75 18.05 -28.09
C LYS A 175 -6.90 17.41 -27.33
N LYS A 176 -6.93 16.08 -27.22
CA LYS A 176 -7.99 15.34 -26.50
C LYS A 176 -7.84 15.44 -24.98
N TYR A 177 -6.66 15.83 -24.48
CA TYR A 177 -6.31 15.75 -23.07
C TYR A 177 -5.62 17.02 -22.58
N THR A 178 -5.59 17.20 -21.26
CA THR A 178 -4.63 18.14 -20.66
C THR A 178 -3.24 17.49 -20.72
N VAL A 179 -2.20 18.22 -21.11
CA VAL A 179 -0.87 17.63 -21.35
C VAL A 179 0.11 18.05 -20.26
N PHE A 180 0.85 17.10 -19.70
CA PHE A 180 1.96 17.29 -18.78
C PHE A 180 3.27 16.74 -19.36
#